data_AF-A0A9D3XTM9-F1
#
_entry.id   AF-A0A9D3XTM9-F1
#
_cell.length_a   1.000
_cell.length_b   1.000
_cell.length_c   1.000
_cell.angle_alpha   90.00
_cell.angle_beta   90.00
_cell.angle_gamma   90.00
#
_symmetry.space_group_name_H-M   'P 1'
#
loop_
_entity.id
_entity.type
_entity.pdbx_description
1 polymer ?
#
loop_
_entity_poly.entity_id
_entity_poly.type
_entity_poly.pdbx_seq_one_letter_code
_entity_poly.pdbx_strand_id
1 'polypeptide(L)'
;MHLQSIVRMEYIWYWLDGSGQWIEYGKQHANDCAATVTSEDLEAAFLADQKGTVLFQVGSWQYEINFQDMVQINLHYQTRRKVCRWPKFVFFGGGDKSERSQLETTYPFHLFPPNWDQSALPEIGYKLVELSDTTSEYKEVKDLFEKTMKNYRICRLQRIQNPSLWQVFQWQKEQMWKTNRGRDVDERLLFHGTSTSHLHAICGQNFDWRICGTHGTCYGKGSYFARDACYSHQYCQTGSSSKTMIVARVLVGDFVQGSNDYLRPPPRPNNSNNFYDSCVDSPVNPSIFVIFEKHQIYPEYIIEYAEGYSCVIL
;
A
#
# COMPACT_ATOMS: atom_id res chain seq x y z
N MET A 1 28.86 -11.73 3.43
CA MET A 1 28.80 -10.26 3.68
C MET A 1 27.47 -9.75 3.14
N HIS A 2 26.53 -9.42 4.02
CA HIS A 2 25.31 -8.72 3.61
C HIS A 2 25.68 -7.25 3.38
N LEU A 3 25.68 -6.79 2.13
CA LEU A 3 25.57 -5.36 1.88
C LEU A 3 24.14 -4.97 2.27
N GLN A 4 24.00 -4.28 3.39
CA GLN A 4 22.81 -3.49 3.66
C GLN A 4 22.79 -2.40 2.59
N SER A 5 21.98 -2.56 1.55
CA SER A 5 21.68 -1.48 0.61
C SER A 5 21.01 -0.36 1.40
N ILE A 6 21.73 0.75 1.55
CA ILE A 6 21.22 1.95 2.19
C ILE A 6 20.25 2.59 1.19
N VAL A 7 18.99 2.68 1.61
CA VAL A 7 17.95 3.43 0.89
C VAL A 7 17.96 4.84 1.44
N ARG A 8 18.30 5.82 0.61
CA ARG A 8 18.10 7.24 0.93
C ARG A 8 16.81 7.69 0.27
N MET A 9 15.92 8.30 1.04
CA MET A 9 14.76 8.99 0.49
C MET A 9 15.16 10.42 0.17
N GLU A 10 15.00 10.81 -1.09
CA GLU A 10 15.16 12.18 -1.58
C GLU A 10 13.79 12.69 -2.03
N TYR A 11 13.58 14.01 -2.04
CA TYR A 11 12.33 14.59 -2.52
C TYR A 11 12.58 15.36 -3.81
N ILE A 12 11.76 15.08 -4.82
CA ILE A 12 11.86 15.63 -6.15
C ILE A 12 10.65 16.53 -6.40
N TRP A 13 10.91 17.69 -7.01
CA TRP A 13 9.90 18.70 -7.24
C TRP A 13 9.49 18.71 -8.70
N TYR A 14 8.19 18.88 -8.95
CA TYR A 14 7.63 18.91 -10.30
C TYR A 14 6.64 20.05 -10.48
N TRP A 15 6.45 20.48 -11.72
CA TRP A 15 5.39 21.40 -12.12
C TRP A 15 4.54 20.83 -13.24
N LEU A 16 3.25 21.18 -13.24
CA LEU A 16 2.30 20.72 -14.26
C LEU A 16 2.35 21.65 -15.48
N ASP A 17 2.64 21.08 -16.65
CA ASP A 17 2.72 21.84 -17.89
C ASP A 17 1.34 22.09 -18.54
N GLY A 18 1.36 22.76 -19.70
CA GLY A 18 0.14 23.06 -20.45
C GLY A 18 -0.48 21.83 -21.14
N SER A 19 0.26 20.73 -21.25
CA SER A 19 -0.22 19.46 -21.82
C SER A 19 -0.77 18.50 -20.77
N GLY A 20 -0.61 18.82 -19.47
CA GLY A 20 -1.02 17.99 -18.34
C GLY A 20 0.06 17.02 -17.86
N GLN A 21 1.31 17.19 -18.31
CA GLN A 21 2.46 16.40 -17.88
C GLN A 21 3.20 17.08 -16.72
N TRP A 22 3.66 16.27 -15.76
CA TRP A 22 4.50 16.73 -14.67
C TRP A 22 5.98 16.75 -15.07
N ILE A 23 6.60 17.91 -14.92
CA ILE A 23 7.97 18.17 -15.36
C ILE A 23 8.85 18.42 -14.13
N GLU A 24 9.96 17.70 -14.04
CA GLU A 24 10.90 17.75 -12.93
C GLU A 24 11.71 19.06 -12.95
N TYR A 25 11.80 19.75 -11.81
CA TYR A 25 12.65 20.93 -11.68
C TYR A 25 14.14 20.53 -11.72
N GLY A 26 14.90 21.19 -12.59
CA GLY A 26 16.35 20.97 -12.77
C GLY A 26 16.72 20.02 -13.91
N LYS A 27 15.77 19.40 -14.62
CA LYS A 27 16.05 18.60 -15.82
C LYS A 27 15.89 19.40 -17.11
N GLN A 28 16.84 19.25 -18.02
CA GLN A 28 16.82 19.89 -19.33
C GLN A 28 15.98 19.06 -20.31
N HIS A 29 14.89 19.63 -20.82
CA HIS A 29 14.11 19.02 -21.89
C HIS A 29 14.63 19.46 -23.26
N ALA A 30 14.47 18.60 -24.26
CA ALA A 30 15.21 18.60 -25.52
C ALA A 30 15.08 19.85 -26.42
N ASN A 31 14.40 20.92 -25.99
CA ASN A 31 14.33 22.21 -26.68
C ASN A 31 14.13 23.44 -25.74
N ASP A 32 14.26 23.29 -24.41
CA ASP A 32 13.99 24.38 -23.46
C ASP A 32 15.23 24.80 -22.64
N CYS A 33 15.27 26.08 -22.27
CA CYS A 33 16.26 26.61 -21.31
C CYS A 33 16.07 25.93 -19.94
N ALA A 34 17.15 25.48 -19.32
CA ALA A 34 17.08 24.92 -17.97
C ALA A 34 16.68 25.99 -16.94
N ALA A 35 15.87 25.59 -15.95
CA ALA A 35 15.55 26.45 -14.81
C ALA A 35 16.80 26.70 -13.94
N THR A 36 16.90 27.87 -13.32
CA THR A 36 17.99 28.20 -12.39
C THR A 36 17.89 27.49 -11.03
N VAL A 37 16.83 26.73 -10.80
CA VAL A 37 16.59 25.96 -9.58
C VAL A 37 16.45 24.48 -9.91
N THR A 38 17.02 23.67 -9.03
CA THR A 38 16.88 22.20 -9.06
C THR A 38 15.91 21.73 -7.99
N SER A 39 15.50 20.46 -8.08
CA SER A 39 14.71 19.83 -7.01
C SER A 39 15.42 19.85 -5.65
N GLU A 40 16.76 19.80 -5.61
CA GLU A 40 17.53 19.88 -4.36
C GLU A 40 17.45 21.27 -3.73
N ASP A 41 17.55 22.33 -4.55
CA ASP A 41 17.44 23.72 -4.08
C ASP A 41 16.04 24.02 -3.53
N LEU A 42 15.00 23.54 -4.23
CA LEU A 42 13.60 23.70 -3.80
C LEU A 42 13.31 22.93 -2.53
N GLU A 43 13.87 21.72 -2.39
CA GLU A 43 13.73 20.94 -1.17
C GLU A 43 14.39 21.62 0.03
N ALA A 44 15.61 22.14 -0.15
CA ALA A 44 16.30 22.89 0.91
C ALA A 44 15.51 24.14 1.32
N ALA A 45 14.96 24.88 0.36
CA ALA A 45 14.17 26.08 0.63
C ALA A 45 12.84 25.76 1.32
N PHE A 46 12.15 24.70 0.90
CA PHE A 46 10.90 24.25 1.52
C PHE A 46 11.09 23.78 2.97
N LEU A 47 12.18 23.06 3.24
CA LEU A 47 12.52 22.63 4.60
C LEU A 47 12.88 23.81 5.51
N ALA A 48 13.44 24.89 4.95
CA ALA A 48 13.71 26.11 5.69
C ALA A 48 12.43 26.91 5.99
N ASP A 49 11.50 27.00 5.03
CA ASP A 49 10.20 27.66 5.21
C ASP A 49 9.11 27.03 4.33
N GLN A 50 8.24 26.23 4.94
CA GLN A 50 7.15 25.53 4.24
C GLN A 50 6.04 26.45 3.72
N LYS A 51 6.00 27.72 4.17
CA LYS A 51 5.04 28.73 3.69
C LYS A 51 5.72 29.84 2.88
N GLY A 52 7.02 29.71 2.67
CA GLY A 52 7.82 30.68 1.96
C GLY A 52 7.59 30.66 0.45
N THR A 53 8.31 31.56 -0.22
CA THR A 53 8.33 31.66 -1.67
C THR A 53 9.76 31.63 -2.20
N VAL A 54 9.94 31.12 -3.42
CA VAL A 54 11.25 31.05 -4.09
C VAL A 54 11.14 31.64 -5.48
N LEU A 55 12.06 32.57 -5.81
CA LEU A 55 12.17 33.16 -7.13
C LEU A 55 13.18 32.40 -7.99
N PHE A 56 12.84 32.15 -9.25
CA PHE A 56 13.74 31.49 -10.20
C PHE A 56 13.51 31.97 -11.64
N GLN A 57 14.43 31.60 -12.53
CA GLN A 57 14.39 32.00 -13.93
C GLN A 57 14.41 30.78 -14.85
N VAL A 58 13.73 30.88 -15.99
CA VAL A 58 13.80 29.94 -17.11
C VAL A 58 13.96 30.74 -18.40
N GLY A 59 15.17 30.72 -18.97
CA GLY A 59 15.52 31.63 -20.06
C GLY A 59 15.38 33.09 -19.63
N SER A 60 14.57 33.88 -20.34
CA SER A 60 14.32 35.30 -20.03
C SER A 60 13.11 35.53 -19.10
N TRP A 61 12.44 34.46 -18.66
CA TRP A 61 11.21 34.55 -17.88
C TRP A 61 11.48 34.36 -16.39
N GLN A 62 10.85 35.20 -15.56
CA GLN A 62 10.92 35.13 -14.10
C GLN A 62 9.67 34.45 -13.53
N TYR A 63 9.89 33.60 -12.53
CA TYR A 63 8.87 32.82 -11.87
C TYR A 63 9.02 32.89 -10.35
N GLU A 64 7.91 32.70 -9.66
CA GLU A 64 7.84 32.50 -8.22
C GLU A 64 7.18 31.17 -7.91
N ILE A 65 7.75 30.37 -7.01
CA ILE A 65 7.10 29.22 -6.39
C ILE A 65 6.58 29.65 -5.02
N ASN A 66 5.30 29.41 -4.77
CA ASN A 66 4.69 29.57 -3.46
C ASN A 66 4.46 28.18 -2.86
N PHE A 67 5.15 27.87 -1.76
CA PHE A 67 5.09 26.56 -1.12
C PHE A 67 3.78 26.31 -0.36
N GLN A 68 3.17 27.36 0.19
CA GLN A 68 1.88 27.23 0.88
C GLN A 68 0.77 26.81 -0.09
N ASP A 69 0.73 27.44 -1.25
CA ASP A 69 -0.30 27.19 -2.26
C ASP A 69 0.09 26.07 -3.24
N MET A 70 1.35 25.61 -3.19
CA MET A 70 1.93 24.62 -4.12
C MET A 70 1.70 25.00 -5.58
N VAL A 71 2.07 26.23 -5.93
CA VAL A 71 1.97 26.77 -7.30
C VAL A 71 3.23 27.50 -7.70
N GLN A 72 3.52 27.48 -9.00
CA GLN A 72 4.43 28.43 -9.63
C GLN A 72 3.64 29.51 -10.38
N ILE A 73 4.16 30.73 -10.39
CA ILE A 73 3.55 31.91 -11.00
C ILE A 73 4.56 32.52 -11.94
N ASN A 74 4.21 32.68 -13.22
CA ASN A 74 5.01 33.48 -14.15
C ASN A 74 4.77 34.96 -13.81
N LEU A 75 5.82 35.70 -13.45
CA LEU A 75 5.67 37.09 -12.99
C LEU A 75 5.31 38.08 -14.10
N HIS A 76 5.52 37.71 -15.36
CA HIS A 76 5.17 38.56 -16.51
C HIS A 76 3.71 38.38 -16.91
N TYR A 77 3.27 37.13 -17.14
CA TYR A 77 1.91 36.83 -17.62
C TYR A 77 0.91 36.50 -16.51
N GLN A 78 1.37 36.40 -15.25
CA GLN A 78 0.57 36.01 -14.08
C GLN A 78 -0.10 34.64 -14.21
N THR A 79 0.39 33.79 -15.12
CA THR A 79 -0.10 32.42 -15.27
C THR A 79 0.35 31.57 -14.10
N ARG A 80 -0.58 30.81 -13.51
CA ARG A 80 -0.33 29.90 -12.38
C ARG A 80 -0.29 28.46 -12.88
N ARG A 81 0.68 27.68 -12.41
CA ARG A 81 0.79 26.23 -12.66
C ARG A 81 0.97 25.50 -11.34
N LYS A 82 0.41 24.30 -11.22
CA LYS A 82 0.54 23.48 -10.00
C LYS A 82 1.97 22.98 -9.85
N VAL A 83 2.40 22.88 -8.61
CA VAL A 83 3.69 22.31 -8.19
C VAL A 83 3.41 21.15 -7.23
N CYS A 84 4.27 20.14 -7.24
CA CYS A 84 4.21 19.05 -6.28
C CYS A 84 5.61 18.59 -5.87
N ARG A 85 5.67 17.94 -4.71
CA ARG A 85 6.87 17.39 -4.08
C ARG A 85 6.65 15.90 -3.86
N TRP A 86 7.48 15.04 -4.46
CA TRP A 86 7.34 13.59 -4.37
C TRP A 86 8.61 12.91 -3.86
N PRO A 87 8.49 11.92 -2.95
CA PRO A 87 9.63 11.12 -2.52
C PRO A 87 10.14 10.23 -3.65
N LYS A 88 11.46 10.12 -3.77
CA LYS A 88 12.19 9.24 -4.69
C LYS A 88 13.25 8.47 -3.89
N PHE A 89 13.23 7.15 -4.02
CA PHE A 89 14.20 6.29 -3.35
C PHE A 89 15.47 6.16 -4.18
N VAL A 90 16.62 6.47 -3.57
CA VAL A 90 17.94 6.29 -4.15
C VAL A 90 18.63 5.14 -3.43
N PHE A 91 18.96 4.09 -4.20
CA PHE A 91 19.68 2.93 -3.70
C PHE A 91 21.19 3.16 -3.86
N PHE A 92 21.95 3.02 -2.77
CA PHE A 92 23.41 3.02 -2.81
C PHE A 92 23.95 1.59 -2.72
N GLY A 93 24.62 1.13 -3.79
CA GLY A 93 25.41 -0.11 -3.80
C GLY A 93 25.33 -0.91 -5.11
N GLY A 94 26.47 -1.05 -5.81
CA GLY A 94 26.72 -1.99 -6.92
C GLY A 94 26.67 -1.37 -8.33
N GLY A 95 27.79 -1.41 -9.06
CA GLY A 95 28.00 -0.81 -10.40
C GLY A 95 27.00 -1.30 -11.46
N ASP A 96 26.68 -0.56 -12.51
CA ASP A 96 27.56 0.08 -13.49
C ASP A 96 26.88 1.37 -14.03
N LYS A 97 27.67 2.37 -14.45
CA LYS A 97 27.17 3.71 -14.81
C LYS A 97 26.56 3.80 -16.23
N SER A 98 26.35 2.68 -16.93
CA SER A 98 26.04 2.68 -18.38
C SER A 98 24.60 2.32 -18.78
N GLU A 99 23.68 1.97 -17.86
CA GLU A 99 22.27 1.66 -18.21
C GLU A 99 21.25 2.60 -17.55
N ARG A 100 21.68 3.81 -17.16
CA ARG A 100 20.86 4.76 -16.39
C ARG A 100 19.88 5.62 -17.21
N SER A 101 19.65 5.33 -18.49
CA SER A 101 18.89 6.24 -19.37
C SER A 101 17.51 5.77 -19.86
N GLN A 102 16.98 4.60 -19.48
CA GLN A 102 15.68 4.15 -20.03
C GLN A 102 14.74 3.45 -19.04
N LEU A 103 14.70 3.92 -17.79
CA LEU A 103 13.57 3.64 -16.90
C LEU A 103 12.94 4.97 -16.47
N GLU A 104 12.38 5.68 -17.45
CA GLU A 104 11.26 6.59 -17.20
C GLU A 104 10.06 5.73 -16.80
N THR A 105 9.99 5.32 -15.54
CA THR A 105 8.74 4.84 -14.95
C THR A 105 7.82 6.04 -14.78
N THR A 106 6.92 6.17 -15.75
CA THR A 106 5.79 7.09 -15.81
C THR A 106 4.77 6.79 -14.70
N TYR A 107 5.02 7.13 -13.44
CA TYR A 107 3.92 7.16 -12.44
C TYR A 107 4.16 8.18 -11.34
N PRO A 108 3.42 9.30 -11.36
CA PRO A 108 3.25 10.04 -10.13
C PRO A 108 1.82 10.54 -9.92
N PHE A 109 0.90 9.60 -9.82
CA PHE A 109 -0.39 9.81 -9.17
C PHE A 109 -0.62 8.60 -8.27
N HIS A 110 -0.95 8.84 -7.00
CA HIS A 110 -1.32 7.84 -5.96
C HIS A 110 -0.17 7.18 -5.16
N LEU A 111 0.56 7.94 -4.34
CA LEU A 111 1.38 7.35 -3.26
C LEU A 111 0.51 6.61 -2.23
N PHE A 112 -0.74 7.05 -2.04
CA PHE A 112 -1.74 6.48 -1.14
C PHE A 112 -3.11 6.48 -1.81
N PRO A 113 -4.05 5.61 -1.39
CA PRO A 113 -5.42 5.62 -1.89
C PRO A 113 -6.11 6.97 -1.68
N PRO A 114 -6.91 7.46 -2.64
CA PRO A 114 -7.55 8.78 -2.56
C PRO A 114 -8.59 8.87 -1.44
N ASN A 115 -9.14 7.74 -1.00
CA ASN A 115 -10.09 7.66 0.12
C ASN A 115 -9.41 7.70 1.49
N TRP A 116 -8.07 7.71 1.56
CA TRP A 116 -7.35 7.85 2.83
C TRP A 116 -7.47 9.27 3.40
N ASP A 117 -7.62 9.34 4.72
CA ASP A 117 -7.60 10.57 5.49
C ASP A 117 -6.18 11.10 5.56
N GLN A 118 -5.91 12.20 4.88
CA GLN A 118 -4.59 12.82 4.80
C GLN A 118 -4.08 13.34 6.14
N SER A 119 -4.97 13.60 7.10
CA SER A 119 -4.60 14.00 8.46
C SER A 119 -4.14 12.82 9.34
N ALA A 120 -4.42 11.59 8.91
CA ALA A 120 -4.11 10.36 9.62
C ALA A 120 -2.98 9.55 8.93
N LEU A 121 -1.98 10.26 8.38
CA LEU A 121 -0.78 9.67 7.77
C LEU A 121 0.45 9.94 8.64
N PRO A 122 0.77 9.04 9.58
CA PRO A 122 1.97 9.19 10.39
C PRO A 122 3.22 8.95 9.53
N GLU A 123 4.32 9.65 9.84
CA GLU A 123 5.61 9.41 9.19
C GLU A 123 6.11 7.97 9.43
N ILE A 124 5.90 7.45 10.64
CA ILE A 124 6.22 6.08 11.04
C ILE A 124 5.03 5.47 11.79
N GLY A 125 4.71 4.22 11.49
CA GLY A 125 3.66 3.45 12.18
C GLY A 125 2.31 3.56 11.48
N TYR A 126 1.24 3.55 12.27
CA TYR A 126 -0.13 3.51 11.73
C TYR A 126 -1.10 4.41 12.50
N LYS A 127 -2.19 4.77 11.84
CA LYS A 127 -3.38 5.36 12.47
C LYS A 127 -4.61 4.54 12.13
N LEU A 128 -5.61 4.59 13.00
CA LEU A 128 -6.91 3.98 12.78
C LEU A 128 -7.92 5.09 12.48
N VAL A 129 -8.61 4.98 11.36
CA VAL A 129 -9.65 5.91 10.94
C VAL A 129 -10.98 5.18 10.99
N GLU A 130 -11.91 5.65 11.81
CA GLU A 130 -13.23 5.05 11.90
C GLU A 130 -14.07 5.39 10.66
N LEU A 131 -14.66 4.37 10.05
CA LEU A 131 -15.47 4.53 8.85
C LEU A 131 -16.93 4.74 9.22
N SER A 132 -17.57 5.73 8.60
CA SER A 132 -19.02 5.90 8.69
C SER A 132 -19.75 4.83 7.87
N ASP A 133 -20.81 4.29 8.45
CA ASP A 133 -21.73 3.31 7.84
C ASP A 133 -22.42 3.79 6.55
N THR A 134 -22.43 5.09 6.30
CA THR A 134 -22.98 5.69 5.08
C THR A 134 -22.05 5.59 3.88
N THR A 135 -20.74 5.40 4.09
CA THR A 135 -19.73 5.38 3.03
C THR A 135 -19.80 4.11 2.17
N SER A 136 -19.40 4.20 0.89
CA SER A 136 -19.34 3.03 0.00
C SER A 136 -18.32 2.00 0.51
N GLU A 137 -17.18 2.48 1.00
CA GLU A 137 -16.11 1.65 1.58
C GLU A 137 -16.61 0.80 2.76
N TYR A 138 -17.39 1.39 3.68
CA TYR A 138 -17.99 0.63 4.78
C TYR A 138 -18.97 -0.44 4.25
N LYS A 139 -19.82 -0.07 3.29
CA LYS A 139 -20.83 -0.98 2.73
C LYS A 139 -20.18 -2.17 2.03
N GLU A 140 -19.09 -1.96 1.28
CA GLU A 140 -18.35 -3.04 0.62
C GLU A 140 -17.79 -4.06 1.63
N VAL A 141 -17.16 -3.58 2.72
CA VAL A 141 -16.63 -4.47 3.76
C VAL A 141 -17.76 -5.17 4.52
N LYS A 142 -18.85 -4.46 4.81
CA LYS A 142 -20.04 -5.03 5.45
C LYS A 142 -20.67 -6.13 4.59
N ASP A 143 -20.85 -5.88 3.30
CA ASP A 143 -21.44 -6.86 2.38
C ASP A 143 -20.57 -8.12 2.27
N LEU A 144 -19.24 -7.98 2.28
CA LEU A 144 -18.31 -9.12 2.34
C LEU A 144 -18.46 -9.91 3.64
N PHE A 145 -18.54 -9.23 4.78
CA PHE A 145 -18.69 -9.86 6.10
C PHE A 145 -20.03 -10.60 6.23
N GLU A 146 -21.14 -9.94 5.86
CA GLU A 146 -22.51 -10.46 6.02
C GLU A 146 -22.84 -11.64 5.10
N LYS A 147 -22.04 -11.90 4.06
CA LYS A 147 -22.17 -13.13 3.25
C LYS A 147 -22.20 -14.39 4.10
N THR A 148 -21.42 -14.42 5.20
CA THR A 148 -21.32 -15.60 6.08
C THR A 148 -21.57 -15.31 7.56
N MET A 149 -21.75 -14.05 7.95
CA MET A 149 -21.91 -13.63 9.35
C MET A 149 -23.26 -12.94 9.63
N LYS A 150 -24.35 -13.44 9.05
CA LYS A 150 -25.70 -12.84 9.11
C LYS A 150 -26.26 -12.62 10.54
N ASN A 151 -25.82 -13.43 11.50
CA ASN A 151 -26.27 -13.35 12.90
C ASN A 151 -25.42 -12.38 13.73
N TYR A 152 -24.49 -11.66 13.11
CA TYR A 152 -23.60 -10.71 13.77
C TYR A 152 -23.79 -9.32 13.18
N ARG A 153 -23.62 -8.30 14.03
CA ARG A 153 -23.60 -6.90 13.61
C ARG A 153 -22.21 -6.33 13.76
N ILE A 154 -21.79 -5.50 12.80
CA ILE A 154 -20.59 -4.70 12.92
C ILE A 154 -20.86 -3.59 13.95
N CYS A 155 -20.08 -3.57 15.02
CA CYS A 155 -20.10 -2.52 16.03
C CYS A 155 -19.21 -1.35 15.62
N ARG A 156 -18.04 -1.66 15.04
CA ARG A 156 -17.06 -0.67 14.60
C ARG A 156 -16.28 -1.18 13.40
N LEU A 157 -16.05 -0.32 12.43
CA LEU A 157 -15.17 -0.58 11.30
C LEU A 157 -14.10 0.51 11.25
N GLN A 158 -12.84 0.12 11.32
CA GLN A 158 -11.72 1.05 11.27
C GLN A 158 -10.79 0.70 10.12
N ARG A 159 -10.47 1.69 9.27
CA ARG A 159 -9.38 1.59 8.30
C ARG A 159 -8.04 1.78 8.99
N ILE A 160 -7.09 0.92 8.66
CA ILE A 160 -5.70 1.04 9.06
C ILE A 160 -5.00 1.89 8.00
N GLN A 161 -4.37 2.97 8.42
CA GLN A 161 -3.52 3.80 7.56
C GLN A 161 -2.08 3.69 8.04
N ASN A 162 -1.35 2.76 7.43
CA ASN A 162 0.09 2.59 7.59
C ASN A 162 0.79 2.91 6.25
N PRO A 163 1.39 4.10 6.10
CA PRO A 163 2.05 4.52 4.87
C PRO A 163 3.20 3.60 4.45
N SER A 164 4.06 3.18 5.38
CA SER A 164 5.23 2.34 5.08
C SER A 164 4.81 0.95 4.58
N LEU A 165 3.83 0.32 5.23
CA LEU A 165 3.33 -0.99 4.79
C LEU A 165 2.62 -0.89 3.43
N TRP A 166 1.88 0.19 3.18
CA TRP A 166 1.22 0.40 1.89
C TRP A 166 2.22 0.53 0.75
N GLN A 167 3.28 1.32 0.95
CA GLN A 167 4.32 1.50 -0.07
C GLN A 167 5.01 0.19 -0.42
N VAL A 168 5.37 -0.62 0.58
CA VAL A 168 6.01 -1.92 0.35
C VAL A 168 5.05 -2.90 -0.32
N PHE A 169 3.75 -2.87 0.04
CA PHE A 169 2.71 -3.66 -0.63
C PHE A 169 2.54 -3.28 -2.11
N GLN A 170 2.49 -1.98 -2.43
CA GLN A 170 2.42 -1.52 -3.82
C GLN A 170 3.68 -1.87 -4.62
N TRP A 171 4.86 -1.75 -4.01
CA TRP A 171 6.11 -2.21 -4.62
C TRP A 171 6.07 -3.72 -4.93
N GLN A 172 5.60 -4.54 -3.99
CA GLN A 172 5.45 -5.99 -4.21
C GLN A 172 4.46 -6.28 -5.35
N LYS A 173 3.33 -5.57 -5.41
CA LYS A 173 2.36 -5.66 -6.51
C LYS A 173 3.00 -5.37 -7.86
N GLU A 174 3.83 -4.33 -7.93
CA GLU A 174 4.57 -3.99 -9.14
C GLU A 174 5.56 -5.09 -9.54
N GLN A 175 6.29 -5.68 -8.58
CA GLN A 175 7.22 -6.78 -8.86
C GLN A 175 6.48 -8.01 -9.41
N MET A 176 5.34 -8.35 -8.82
CA MET A 176 4.50 -9.45 -9.29
C MET A 176 3.96 -9.17 -10.70
N TRP A 177 3.49 -7.95 -10.97
CA TRP A 177 3.02 -7.55 -12.30
C TRP A 177 4.11 -7.66 -13.38
N LYS A 178 5.34 -7.16 -13.08
CA LYS A 178 6.49 -7.26 -13.98
C LYS A 178 6.86 -8.72 -14.25
N THR A 179 6.94 -9.53 -13.20
CA THR A 179 7.27 -10.97 -13.31
C THR A 179 6.19 -11.74 -14.06
N ASN A 180 4.94 -11.29 -13.96
CA ASN A 180 3.78 -11.85 -14.67
C ASN A 180 3.60 -11.29 -16.09
N ARG A 181 4.64 -10.70 -16.68
CA ARG A 181 4.66 -10.15 -18.06
C ARG A 181 3.56 -9.10 -18.29
N GLY A 182 3.30 -8.28 -17.28
CA GLY A 182 2.32 -7.20 -17.35
C GLY A 182 0.86 -7.64 -17.20
N ARG A 183 0.61 -8.90 -16.84
CA ARG A 183 -0.75 -9.34 -16.45
C ARG A 183 -1.07 -8.87 -15.05
N ASP A 184 -2.32 -8.46 -14.84
CA ASP A 184 -2.81 -8.02 -13.54
C ASP A 184 -2.60 -9.10 -12.47
N VAL A 185 -2.24 -8.65 -11.28
CA VAL A 185 -2.04 -9.50 -10.12
C VAL A 185 -3.40 -9.71 -9.45
N ASP A 186 -3.80 -10.97 -9.24
CA ASP A 186 -5.01 -11.29 -8.49
C ASP A 186 -4.83 -10.78 -7.04
N GLU A 187 -5.69 -9.82 -6.68
CA GLU A 187 -5.69 -9.11 -5.41
C GLU A 187 -7.08 -9.26 -4.77
N ARG A 188 -7.11 -9.69 -3.50
CA ARG A 188 -8.36 -10.00 -2.80
C ARG A 188 -8.41 -9.39 -1.41
N LEU A 189 -9.61 -9.01 -0.99
CA LEU A 189 -9.91 -8.74 0.41
C LEU A 189 -10.26 -10.06 1.10
N LEU A 190 -9.50 -10.41 2.14
CA LEU A 190 -9.64 -11.67 2.87
C LEU A 190 -9.62 -11.45 4.38
N PHE A 191 -10.26 -12.34 5.13
CA PHE A 191 -10.41 -12.25 6.58
C PHE A 191 -9.29 -12.98 7.32
N HIS A 192 -8.90 -12.42 8.46
CA HIS A 192 -7.95 -13.03 9.39
C HIS A 192 -8.44 -12.85 10.83
N GLY A 193 -8.73 -13.96 11.50
CA GLY A 193 -9.08 -13.99 12.92
C GLY A 193 -7.81 -14.06 13.76
N THR A 194 -7.71 -13.21 14.78
CA THR A 194 -6.58 -13.19 15.71
C THR A 194 -7.02 -12.73 17.10
N SER A 195 -6.16 -12.94 18.09
CA SER A 195 -6.26 -12.30 19.40
C SER A 195 -6.06 -10.78 19.29
N THR A 196 -6.79 -10.04 20.14
CA THR A 196 -6.67 -8.58 20.23
C THR A 196 -5.25 -8.13 20.61
N SER A 197 -4.52 -8.99 21.35
CA SER A 197 -3.12 -8.77 21.72
C SER A 197 -2.16 -8.62 20.55
N HIS A 198 -2.50 -9.15 19.36
CA HIS A 198 -1.65 -9.07 18.17
C HIS A 198 -1.99 -7.88 17.26
N LEU A 199 -3.13 -7.19 17.47
CA LEU A 199 -3.60 -6.15 16.56
C LEU A 199 -2.58 -5.02 16.39
N HIS A 200 -2.01 -4.53 17.49
CA HIS A 200 -1.01 -3.46 17.44
C HIS A 200 0.24 -3.88 16.65
N ALA A 201 0.71 -5.11 16.87
CA ALA A 201 1.86 -5.65 16.14
C ALA A 201 1.55 -5.81 14.64
N ILE A 202 0.39 -6.37 14.29
CA ILE A 202 0.00 -6.56 12.89
C ILE A 202 -0.17 -5.22 12.17
N CYS A 203 -0.84 -4.24 12.78
CA CYS A 203 -1.05 -2.92 12.17
C CYS A 203 0.26 -2.15 11.98
N GLY A 204 1.23 -2.32 12.89
CA GLY A 204 2.52 -1.62 12.83
C GLY A 204 3.58 -2.33 11.98
N GLN A 205 3.64 -3.67 12.03
CA GLN A 205 4.76 -4.47 11.55
C GLN A 205 4.37 -5.52 10.49
N ASN A 206 3.08 -5.60 10.15
CA ASN A 206 2.48 -6.61 9.27
C ASN A 206 2.35 -8.00 9.93
N PHE A 207 1.77 -8.96 9.21
CA PHE A 207 1.58 -10.33 9.69
C PHE A 207 2.92 -11.08 9.76
N ASP A 208 3.14 -11.81 10.87
CA ASP A 208 4.28 -12.71 11.05
C ASP A 208 3.79 -14.09 11.51
N TRP A 209 3.74 -15.03 10.58
CA TRP A 209 3.27 -16.40 10.84
C TRP A 209 4.13 -17.14 11.87
N ARG A 210 5.36 -16.68 12.13
CA ARG A 210 6.24 -17.25 13.18
C ARG A 210 5.74 -16.90 14.58
N ILE A 211 4.92 -15.85 14.70
CA ILE A 211 4.36 -15.34 15.95
C ILE A 211 2.87 -15.69 16.05
N CYS A 212 2.12 -15.65 14.94
CA CYS A 212 0.66 -15.81 14.93
C CYS A 212 0.14 -17.26 15.07
N GLY A 213 0.98 -18.22 15.46
CA GLY A 213 0.58 -19.58 15.83
C GLY A 213 0.41 -20.54 14.65
N THR A 214 1.09 -21.68 14.71
CA THR A 214 1.06 -22.77 13.71
C THR A 214 -0.08 -23.76 13.98
N HIS A 215 -1.30 -23.29 14.23
CA HIS A 215 -2.43 -24.20 14.40
C HIS A 215 -2.87 -24.70 13.02
N GLY A 216 -2.67 -26.00 12.75
CA GLY A 216 -3.18 -26.64 11.53
C GLY A 216 -2.61 -26.08 10.24
N THR A 217 -1.27 -26.04 10.10
CA THR A 217 -0.59 -25.60 8.87
C THR A 217 -0.74 -26.63 7.73
N CYS A 218 -1.97 -26.95 7.32
CA CYS A 218 -2.27 -27.99 6.35
C CYS A 218 -1.80 -27.63 4.93
N TYR A 219 -1.68 -26.34 4.63
CA TYR A 219 -1.43 -25.81 3.28
C TYR A 219 -0.14 -24.99 3.17
N GLY A 220 0.72 -25.07 4.19
CA GLY A 220 2.05 -24.45 4.24
C GLY A 220 2.29 -23.63 5.49
N LYS A 221 3.57 -23.29 5.74
CA LYS A 221 4.03 -22.46 6.85
C LYS A 221 4.06 -20.99 6.44
N GLY A 222 2.89 -20.38 6.42
CA GLY A 222 2.68 -18.97 6.08
C GLY A 222 1.50 -18.39 6.84
N SER A 223 1.15 -17.15 6.52
CA SER A 223 -0.01 -16.45 7.09
C SER A 223 -1.29 -16.89 6.37
N TYR A 224 -2.30 -17.30 7.14
CA TYR A 224 -3.56 -17.85 6.63
C TYR A 224 -4.64 -16.76 6.54
N PHE A 225 -5.36 -16.72 5.42
CA PHE A 225 -6.46 -15.81 5.16
C PHE A 225 -7.66 -16.58 4.61
N ALA A 226 -8.86 -16.23 5.08
CA ALA A 226 -10.09 -16.89 4.66
C ALA A 226 -10.90 -15.98 3.73
N ARG A 227 -11.53 -16.58 2.73
CA ARG A 227 -12.56 -15.90 1.93
C ARG A 227 -13.79 -15.56 2.78
N ASP A 228 -14.16 -16.49 3.67
CA ASP A 228 -15.40 -16.43 4.44
C ASP A 228 -15.11 -16.02 5.89
N ALA A 229 -15.73 -14.94 6.35
CA ALA A 229 -15.53 -14.40 7.69
C ALA A 229 -15.88 -15.41 8.81
N CYS A 230 -16.84 -16.31 8.59
CA CYS A 230 -17.22 -17.34 9.55
C CYS A 230 -16.09 -18.34 9.84
N TYR A 231 -15.17 -18.57 8.90
CA TYR A 231 -13.98 -19.38 9.14
C TYR A 231 -13.02 -18.65 10.07
N SER A 232 -12.73 -17.37 9.78
CA SER A 232 -11.87 -16.53 10.63
C SER A 232 -12.44 -16.31 12.03
N HIS A 233 -13.76 -16.30 12.21
CA HIS A 233 -14.42 -16.18 13.51
C HIS A 233 -13.93 -17.19 14.55
N GLN A 234 -13.62 -18.43 14.11
CA GLN A 234 -13.16 -19.51 14.98
C GLN A 234 -11.80 -19.21 15.62
N TYR A 235 -11.01 -18.31 15.02
CA TYR A 235 -9.69 -17.89 15.47
C TYR A 235 -9.70 -16.54 16.22
N CYS A 236 -10.86 -15.89 16.30
CA CYS A 236 -11.04 -14.67 17.11
C CYS A 236 -11.10 -15.02 18.59
N GLN A 237 -10.45 -14.20 19.43
CA GLN A 237 -10.46 -14.35 20.89
C GLN A 237 -11.87 -14.58 21.45
N THR A 238 -11.99 -15.50 22.40
CA THR A 238 -13.23 -15.84 23.12
C THR A 238 -13.25 -15.16 24.50
N GLY A 239 -14.45 -14.87 25.03
CA GLY A 239 -14.63 -14.35 26.40
C GLY A 239 -14.97 -12.86 26.51
N SER A 240 -15.10 -12.15 25.38
CA SER A 240 -15.65 -10.79 25.32
C SER A 240 -17.04 -10.81 24.66
N SER A 241 -17.88 -9.82 24.97
CA SER A 241 -19.17 -9.61 24.32
C SER A 241 -19.05 -9.17 22.86
N SER A 242 -17.89 -8.64 22.46
CA SER A 242 -17.52 -8.35 21.08
C SER A 242 -16.26 -9.11 20.66
N LYS A 243 -16.15 -9.39 19.37
CA LYS A 243 -15.01 -10.03 18.72
C LYS A 243 -14.40 -9.09 17.70
N THR A 244 -13.13 -9.32 17.40
CA THR A 244 -12.38 -8.54 16.43
C THR A 244 -11.72 -9.45 15.39
N MET A 245 -11.78 -9.05 14.13
CA MET A 245 -11.01 -9.66 13.05
C MET A 245 -10.41 -8.59 12.13
N ILE A 246 -9.38 -8.96 11.38
CA ILE A 246 -8.76 -8.10 10.38
C ILE A 246 -9.30 -8.49 9.00
N VAL A 247 -9.53 -7.49 8.15
CA VAL A 247 -9.63 -7.66 6.69
C VAL A 247 -8.34 -7.16 6.09
N ALA A 248 -7.67 -8.02 5.34
CA ALA A 248 -6.43 -7.71 4.67
C ALA A 248 -6.61 -7.71 3.15
N ARG A 249 -5.92 -6.79 2.49
CA ARG A 249 -5.71 -6.81 1.05
C ARG A 249 -4.51 -7.69 0.76
N VAL A 250 -4.71 -8.69 -0.08
CA VAL A 250 -3.75 -9.77 -0.28
C VAL A 250 -3.50 -9.97 -1.78
N LEU A 251 -2.24 -9.91 -2.18
CA LEU A 251 -1.77 -10.26 -3.52
C LEU A 251 -1.66 -11.78 -3.62
N VAL A 252 -2.77 -12.45 -3.92
CA VAL A 252 -2.81 -13.91 -4.01
C VAL A 252 -2.11 -14.42 -5.27
N GLY A 253 -2.06 -13.60 -6.33
CA GLY A 253 -1.41 -13.94 -7.60
C GLY A 253 -1.90 -15.27 -8.16
N ASP A 254 -1.00 -15.99 -8.85
CA ASP A 254 -1.30 -17.35 -9.25
C ASP A 254 -1.05 -18.31 -8.08
N PHE A 255 -2.09 -19.06 -7.73
CA PHE A 255 -2.06 -19.98 -6.60
C PHE A 255 -2.09 -21.45 -7.04
N VAL A 256 -1.69 -22.32 -6.12
CA VAL A 256 -1.66 -23.78 -6.27
C VAL A 256 -2.12 -24.44 -4.98
N GLN A 257 -2.57 -25.69 -5.04
CA GLN A 257 -2.92 -26.42 -3.82
C GLN A 257 -1.72 -26.51 -2.88
N GLY A 258 -1.93 -26.16 -1.61
CA GLY A 258 -0.90 -26.17 -0.59
C GLY A 258 -0.59 -27.55 -0.04
N SER A 259 0.55 -27.64 0.65
CA SER A 259 0.99 -28.80 1.42
C SER A 259 1.60 -28.32 2.74
N ASN A 260 1.49 -29.11 3.79
CA ASN A 260 2.02 -28.79 5.12
C ASN A 260 3.55 -28.61 5.15
N ASP A 261 4.26 -29.24 4.21
CA ASP A 261 5.71 -29.19 4.09
C ASP A 261 6.23 -27.89 3.44
N TYR A 262 5.34 -27.11 2.82
CA TYR A 262 5.75 -25.91 2.09
C TYR A 262 6.19 -24.78 3.04
N LEU A 263 7.41 -24.29 2.81
CA LEU A 263 7.97 -23.08 3.43
C LEU A 263 7.86 -21.84 2.53
N ARG A 264 7.48 -22.06 1.28
CA ARG A 264 7.22 -21.10 0.20
C ARG A 264 6.34 -21.80 -0.84
N PRO A 265 5.66 -21.07 -1.73
CA PRO A 265 4.93 -21.71 -2.81
C PRO A 265 5.86 -22.58 -3.67
N PRO A 266 5.37 -23.70 -4.25
CA PRO A 266 6.19 -24.58 -5.08
C PRO A 266 6.51 -23.94 -6.45
N PRO A 267 7.50 -24.48 -7.19
CA PRO A 267 7.77 -24.06 -8.56
C PRO A 267 6.62 -24.45 -9.50
N ARG A 268 6.48 -23.71 -10.59
CA ARG A 268 5.50 -24.01 -11.64
C ARG A 268 5.94 -25.20 -12.48
N PRO A 269 5.00 -25.97 -13.06
CA PRO A 269 5.33 -27.03 -13.99
C PRO A 269 6.25 -26.51 -15.10
N ASN A 270 7.32 -27.25 -15.41
CA ASN A 270 8.28 -26.96 -16.48
C ASN A 270 9.13 -25.69 -16.31
N ASN A 271 9.12 -25.04 -15.14
CA ASN A 271 10.05 -23.94 -14.85
C ASN A 271 10.40 -23.89 -13.36
N SER A 272 11.53 -24.50 -12.98
CA SER A 272 12.02 -24.55 -11.59
C SER A 272 12.39 -23.18 -11.02
N ASN A 273 12.59 -22.17 -11.87
CA ASN A 273 12.97 -20.83 -11.46
C ASN A 273 11.76 -19.89 -11.30
N ASN A 274 10.57 -20.33 -11.69
CA ASN A 274 9.33 -19.56 -11.57
C ASN A 274 8.40 -20.24 -10.57
N PHE A 275 8.02 -19.51 -9.52
CA PHE A 275 7.23 -20.05 -8.42
C PHE A 275 5.78 -19.58 -8.52
N TYR A 276 4.87 -20.29 -7.87
CA TYR A 276 3.55 -19.75 -7.58
C TYR A 276 3.66 -18.60 -6.57
N ASP A 277 2.61 -17.80 -6.47
CA ASP A 277 2.58 -16.62 -5.60
C ASP A 277 1.99 -16.93 -4.22
N SER A 278 1.06 -17.90 -4.15
CA SER A 278 0.45 -18.35 -2.90
C SER A 278 0.00 -19.81 -2.97
N CYS A 279 -0.42 -20.35 -1.83
CA CYS A 279 -1.02 -21.69 -1.72
C CYS A 279 -2.48 -21.60 -1.26
N VAL A 280 -3.30 -22.56 -1.67
CA VAL A 280 -4.73 -22.62 -1.32
C VAL A 280 -5.16 -24.01 -0.87
N ASP A 281 -6.33 -24.11 -0.24
CA ASP A 281 -6.99 -25.37 0.08
C ASP A 281 -7.49 -26.11 -1.17
N SER A 282 -8.08 -25.38 -2.12
CA SER A 282 -8.62 -25.91 -3.37
C SER A 282 -8.36 -24.96 -4.54
N PRO A 283 -7.67 -25.38 -5.62
CA PRO A 283 -7.45 -24.53 -6.79
C PRO A 283 -8.72 -24.13 -7.54
N VAL A 284 -9.80 -24.92 -7.43
CA VAL A 284 -11.05 -24.70 -8.17
C VAL A 284 -11.95 -23.68 -7.47
N ASN A 285 -12.04 -23.75 -6.14
CA ASN A 285 -12.87 -22.87 -5.33
C ASN A 285 -12.16 -22.58 -4.01
N PRO A 286 -11.11 -21.72 -4.02
CA PRO A 286 -10.30 -21.49 -2.85
C PRO A 286 -11.10 -20.76 -1.76
N SER A 287 -11.07 -21.32 -0.55
CA SER A 287 -11.65 -20.72 0.65
C SER A 287 -10.59 -20.25 1.64
N ILE A 288 -9.37 -20.79 1.53
CA ILE A 288 -8.21 -20.47 2.37
C ILE A 288 -7.03 -20.13 1.45
N PHE A 289 -6.32 -19.05 1.76
CA PHE A 289 -5.08 -18.63 1.12
C PHE A 289 -3.95 -18.60 2.15
N VAL A 290 -2.80 -19.14 1.77
CA VAL A 290 -1.56 -19.13 2.55
C VAL A 290 -0.53 -18.29 1.85
N ILE A 291 -0.07 -17.25 2.54
CA ILE A 291 0.87 -16.25 2.03
C ILE A 291 2.18 -16.36 2.80
N PHE A 292 3.28 -16.47 2.07
CA PHE A 292 4.61 -16.73 2.64
C PHE A 292 5.47 -15.46 2.70
N GLU A 293 5.25 -14.51 1.78
CA GLU A 293 5.91 -13.20 1.77
C GLU A 293 4.99 -12.15 2.37
N LYS A 294 5.42 -11.52 3.46
CA LYS A 294 4.60 -10.54 4.19
C LYS A 294 4.28 -9.30 3.37
N HIS A 295 5.12 -8.94 2.39
CA HIS A 295 4.88 -7.80 1.52
C HIS A 295 3.73 -8.01 0.54
N GLN A 296 3.24 -9.25 0.37
CA GLN A 296 2.00 -9.54 -0.37
C GLN A 296 0.73 -9.18 0.41
N ILE A 297 0.86 -8.67 1.63
CA ILE A 297 -0.26 -8.43 2.53
C ILE A 297 -0.26 -6.98 3.01
N TYR A 298 -1.42 -6.36 2.99
CA TYR A 298 -1.69 -5.10 3.66
C TYR A 298 -2.87 -5.26 4.62
N PRO A 299 -2.69 -5.12 5.95
CA PRO A 299 -3.82 -5.10 6.87
C PRO A 299 -4.60 -3.80 6.66
N GLU A 300 -5.81 -3.90 6.14
CA GLU A 300 -6.55 -2.72 5.67
C GLU A 300 -7.67 -2.29 6.62
N TYR A 301 -8.38 -3.24 7.23
CA TYR A 301 -9.47 -2.93 8.15
C TYR A 301 -9.44 -3.78 9.42
N ILE A 302 -9.98 -3.20 10.49
CA ILE A 302 -10.36 -3.89 11.72
C ILE A 302 -11.87 -3.86 11.82
N ILE A 303 -12.49 -5.05 11.93
CA ILE A 303 -13.91 -5.20 12.21
C ILE A 303 -14.07 -5.60 13.67
N GLU A 304 -14.75 -4.78 14.45
CA GLU A 304 -15.32 -5.16 15.74
C GLU A 304 -16.80 -5.50 15.55
N TYR A 305 -17.24 -6.67 16.01
CA TYR A 305 -18.59 -7.16 15.80
C TYR A 305 -19.09 -7.94 17.02
N ALA A 306 -20.41 -8.04 17.16
CA ALA A 306 -21.07 -8.75 18.23
C ALA A 306 -22.29 -9.52 17.70
N GLU A 307 -22.79 -10.48 18.47
CA GLU A 307 -24.00 -11.21 18.11
C GLU A 307 -25.18 -10.23 17.98
N GLY A 308 -25.92 -10.35 16.89
CA GLY A 308 -27.10 -9.55 16.62
C GLY A 308 -28.27 -10.09 17.44
N TYR A 309 -28.84 -9.26 18.30
CA TYR A 309 -30.10 -9.63 18.95
C TYR A 309 -31.21 -9.66 17.90
N SER A 310 -31.68 -10.86 17.57
CA SER A 310 -32.97 -11.00 16.89
C SER A 310 -34.02 -10.69 17.93
N CYS A 311 -34.68 -9.53 17.83
CA CYS A 311 -35.86 -9.27 18.65
C CYS A 311 -36.95 -10.24 18.17
N VAL A 312 -37.10 -11.37 18.87
CA VAL A 312 -38.25 -12.25 18.68
C VAL A 312 -39.40 -11.54 19.38
N ILE A 313 -40.23 -10.83 18.62
CA ILE A 313 -41.53 -10.37 19.12
C ILE A 313 -42.35 -11.65 19.28
N LEU A 314 -42.46 -12.14 20.52
CA LEU A 314 -43.33 -13.24 20.92
C LEU A 314 -44.77 -12.78 21.06
#